data_AF-A0A2V8RK89-F1
#
_entry.id   AF-A0A2V8RK89-F1
#
_cell.length_a   1.000
_cell.length_b   1.000
_cell.length_c   1.000
_cell.angle_alpha   90.00
_cell.angle_beta   90.00
_cell.angle_gamma   90.00
#
_symmetry.space_group_name_H-M   'P 1'
#
loop_
_entity.id
_entity.type
_entity.pdbx_description
1 polymer ?
#
loop_
_entity_poly.entity_id
_entity_poly.type
_entity_poly.pdbx_seq_one_letter_code
_entity_poly.pdbx_strand_id
1 'polypeptide(L)'
;MRLPVIQGTIRRRILANFRVDPETMQREIPTRFRPKLQNGFAVAGICLIRLEHIRPRSLPEIIGLNSENAAHRVAVTWDEDGSTREGVFISRRDTGSRIAHLAGGRIFPGEHHHASFAVTESESEISLAMKSDDAKVNLEIAGTIVQELPARSIFSSLAKASSFFEGGSLGYSVTSDPG
;
A
#
# COMPACT_ATOMS: atom_id res chain seq x y z
N MET A 1 13.56 16.69 -10.12
CA MET A 1 12.74 17.65 -9.33
C MET A 1 12.78 17.21 -7.86
N ARG A 2 13.15 18.07 -6.90
CA ARG A 2 13.11 17.70 -5.47
C ARG A 2 11.65 17.73 -5.01
N LEU A 3 11.08 16.57 -4.67
CA LEU A 3 9.74 16.51 -4.09
C LEU A 3 9.72 17.28 -2.76
N PRO A 4 8.69 18.10 -2.49
CA PRO A 4 8.58 18.81 -1.23
C PRO A 4 8.46 17.83 -0.06
N VAL A 5 9.01 18.20 1.10
CA VAL A 5 8.80 17.41 2.33
C VAL A 5 7.33 17.56 2.74
N ILE A 6 6.61 16.44 2.76
CA ILE A 6 5.21 16.37 3.14
C ILE A 6 5.09 15.98 4.61
N GLN A 7 4.13 16.57 5.31
CA GLN A 7 3.73 16.24 6.67
C GLN A 7 2.23 15.95 6.72
N GLY A 8 1.83 15.05 7.61
CA GLY A 8 0.44 14.79 7.98
C GLY A 8 0.35 13.62 8.94
N THR A 9 -0.87 13.17 9.21
CA THR A 9 -1.17 12.10 10.16
C THR A 9 -1.62 10.86 9.41
N ILE A 10 -1.03 9.71 9.76
CA ILE A 10 -1.59 8.41 9.38
C ILE A 10 -2.67 8.09 10.41
N ARG A 11 -3.92 8.41 10.09
CA ARG A 11 -5.06 8.16 10.99
C ARG A 11 -5.32 6.66 11.14
N ARG A 12 -5.19 5.91 10.04
CA ARG A 12 -5.39 4.46 10.00
C ARG A 12 -4.57 3.85 8.87
N ARG A 13 -4.04 2.65 9.09
CA ARG A 13 -3.40 1.83 8.07
C ARG A 13 -3.81 0.37 8.23
N ILE A 14 -4.36 -0.21 7.18
CA ILE A 14 -4.71 -1.63 7.10
C ILE A 14 -3.85 -2.28 6.04
N LEU A 15 -3.26 -3.43 6.37
CA LEU A 15 -2.59 -4.30 5.41
C LEU A 15 -3.45 -5.54 5.20
N ALA A 16 -4.20 -5.55 4.09
CA ALA A 16 -4.98 -6.70 3.68
C ALA A 16 -4.10 -7.60 2.81
N ASN A 17 -3.56 -8.67 3.39
CA ASN A 17 -2.58 -9.52 2.72
C ASN A 17 -3.17 -10.90 2.41
N PHE A 18 -2.73 -11.46 1.30
CA PHE A 18 -3.10 -12.79 0.83
C PHE A 18 -1.86 -13.56 0.39
N ARG A 19 -1.94 -14.89 0.57
CA ARG A 19 -0.93 -15.82 0.07
C ARG A 19 -1.12 -15.97 -1.43
N VAL A 20 -0.03 -15.92 -2.18
CA VAL A 20 -0.02 -16.25 -3.59
C VAL A 20 1.05 -17.28 -3.87
N ASP A 21 0.73 -18.20 -4.77
CA ASP A 21 1.70 -19.13 -5.34
C ASP A 21 2.90 -18.34 -5.93
N PRO A 22 4.16 -18.70 -5.59
CA PRO A 22 5.34 -17.96 -6.02
C PRO A 22 5.46 -17.83 -7.55
N GLU A 23 5.21 -18.90 -8.29
CA GLU A 23 5.33 -18.91 -9.75
C GLU A 23 4.26 -18.03 -10.39
N THR A 24 3.05 -18.06 -9.85
CA THR A 24 1.96 -17.17 -10.24
C THR A 24 2.31 -15.71 -9.98
N MET A 25 2.86 -15.41 -8.80
CA MET A 25 3.24 -14.04 -8.48
C MET A 25 4.42 -13.53 -9.30
N GLN A 26 5.37 -14.40 -9.66
CA GLN A 26 6.50 -14.03 -10.52
C GLN A 26 6.05 -13.50 -11.88
N ARG A 27 4.93 -14.01 -12.44
CA ARG A 27 4.36 -13.56 -13.72
C ARG A 27 3.75 -12.15 -13.65
N GLU A 28 3.38 -11.70 -12.45
CA GLU A 28 2.72 -10.40 -12.22
C GLU A 28 3.71 -9.29 -11.81
N ILE A 29 4.99 -9.61 -11.63
CA ILE A 29 6.02 -8.65 -11.23
C ILE A 29 7.11 -8.52 -12.30
N PRO A 30 7.78 -7.36 -12.44
CA PRO A 30 8.92 -7.19 -13.33
C PRO A 30 10.02 -8.24 -13.09
N THR A 31 10.64 -8.73 -14.16
CA THR A 31 11.66 -9.80 -14.12
C THR A 31 12.91 -9.47 -13.29
N ARG A 32 13.18 -8.19 -13.03
CA ARG A 32 14.26 -7.76 -12.12
C ARG A 32 13.98 -8.12 -10.65
N PHE A 33 12.73 -8.43 -10.31
CA PHE A 33 12.29 -8.75 -8.96
C PHE A 33 11.95 -10.23 -8.83
N ARG A 34 12.16 -10.74 -7.61
CA ARG A 34 11.68 -12.06 -7.16
C ARG A 34 10.70 -11.87 -6.00
N PRO A 35 9.61 -12.64 -5.90
CA PRO A 35 8.70 -12.55 -4.76
C PRO A 35 9.43 -12.86 -3.45
N LYS A 36 9.27 -12.01 -2.43
CA LYS A 36 9.74 -12.31 -1.07
C LYS A 36 8.81 -13.34 -0.45
N LEU A 37 9.35 -14.51 -0.11
CA LEU A 37 8.55 -15.62 0.38
C LEU A 37 8.46 -15.64 1.90
N GLN A 38 7.28 -15.97 2.41
CA GLN A 38 7.04 -16.32 3.81
C GLN A 38 6.40 -17.71 3.85
N ASN A 39 7.09 -18.68 4.48
CA ASN A 39 6.65 -20.08 4.56
C ASN A 39 6.24 -20.65 3.19
N GLY A 40 7.03 -20.38 2.14
CA GLY A 40 6.81 -20.88 0.78
C GLY A 40 5.79 -20.09 -0.05
N PHE A 41 5.12 -19.07 0.50
CA PHE A 41 4.16 -18.26 -0.23
C PHE A 41 4.70 -16.87 -0.51
N ALA A 42 4.38 -16.32 -1.69
CA ALA A 42 4.51 -14.88 -1.91
C ALA A 42 3.43 -14.14 -1.10
N VAL A 43 3.77 -12.95 -0.61
CA VAL A 43 2.85 -12.09 0.15
C VAL A 43 2.48 -10.87 -0.70
N ALA A 44 1.30 -10.94 -1.31
CA ALA A 44 0.67 -9.82 -1.99
C ALA A 44 -0.43 -9.23 -1.09
N GLY A 45 -0.80 -7.99 -1.35
CA GLY A 45 -1.80 -7.33 -0.53
C GLY A 45 -2.17 -5.93 -1.01
N ILE A 46 -3.12 -5.35 -0.30
CA ILE A 46 -3.58 -3.99 -0.52
C ILE A 46 -3.29 -3.23 0.78
N CYS A 47 -2.45 -2.20 0.69
CA CYS A 47 -2.24 -1.26 1.78
C CYS A 47 -3.30 -0.17 1.67
N LEU A 48 -4.25 -0.16 2.59
CA LEU A 48 -5.30 0.84 2.70
C LEU A 48 -4.91 1.84 3.79
N ILE A 49 -4.85 3.11 3.46
CA ILE A 49 -4.36 4.14 4.37
C ILE A 49 -5.23 5.39 4.33
N ARG A 50 -5.68 5.78 5.52
CA ARG A 50 -6.32 7.07 5.77
C ARG A 50 -5.25 8.06 6.18
N LEU A 51 -5.05 9.05 5.34
CA LEU A 51 -4.14 10.16 5.58
C LEU A 51 -4.94 11.42 5.89
N GLU A 52 -4.49 12.17 6.90
CA GLU A 52 -5.13 13.40 7.34
C GLU A 52 -4.13 14.54 7.44
N HIS A 53 -4.62 15.75 7.20
CA HIS A 53 -3.85 16.98 7.27
C HIS A 53 -2.59 17.00 6.40
N ILE A 54 -2.63 16.29 5.27
CA ILE A 54 -1.48 16.15 4.38
C ILE A 54 -1.18 17.46 3.67
N ARG A 55 0.05 17.97 3.84
CA ARG A 55 0.50 19.25 3.32
C ARG A 55 2.02 19.31 3.21
N PRO A 56 2.58 20.19 2.36
CA PRO A 56 3.98 20.61 2.48
C PRO A 56 4.27 21.11 3.90
N ARG A 57 5.43 20.73 4.47
CA ARG A 57 5.82 21.05 5.85
C ARG A 57 5.78 22.55 6.19
N SER A 58 5.97 23.42 5.20
CA SER A 58 5.93 24.88 5.37
C SER A 58 4.52 25.49 5.42
N LEU A 59 3.47 24.72 5.15
CA LEU A 59 2.09 25.21 5.13
C LEU A 59 1.33 24.89 6.44
N PRO A 60 0.40 25.77 6.86
CA PRO A 60 -0.42 25.56 8.05
C PRO A 60 -1.42 24.40 7.88
N GLU A 61 -1.83 23.80 9.00
CA GLU A 61 -2.67 22.61 9.05
C GLU A 61 -4.04 22.75 8.39
N ILE A 62 -4.60 23.94 8.40
CA ILE A 62 -5.90 24.25 7.82
C ILE A 62 -5.97 24.02 6.30
N ILE A 63 -4.81 23.97 5.62
CA ILE A 63 -4.69 23.70 4.19
C ILE A 63 -4.51 22.18 3.93
N GLY A 64 -4.40 21.38 4.99
CA GLY A 64 -4.14 19.95 4.90
C GLY A 64 -5.27 19.18 4.20
N LEU A 65 -4.87 18.26 3.33
CA LEU A 65 -5.78 17.38 2.62
C LEU A 65 -5.97 16.07 3.36
N ASN A 66 -7.18 15.56 3.25
CA ASN A 66 -7.60 14.30 3.81
C ASN A 66 -7.90 13.32 2.66
N SER A 67 -7.37 12.10 2.72
CA SER A 67 -7.62 11.10 1.68
C SER A 67 -7.63 9.67 2.21
N GLU A 68 -8.52 8.86 1.65
CA GLU A 68 -8.38 7.41 1.67
C GLU A 68 -7.55 6.99 0.45
N ASN A 69 -6.65 6.03 0.63
CA ASN A 69 -5.75 5.60 -0.44
C ASN A 69 -5.57 4.08 -0.37
N ALA A 70 -5.41 3.46 -1.53
CA ALA A 70 -5.09 2.04 -1.68
C ALA A 70 -3.80 1.88 -2.51
N ALA A 71 -2.95 0.93 -2.12
CA ALA A 71 -1.80 0.54 -2.91
C ALA A 71 -1.76 -0.99 -3.04
N HIS A 72 -1.92 -1.47 -4.27
CA HIS A 72 -1.80 -2.88 -4.63
C HIS A 72 -0.33 -3.23 -4.71
N ARG A 73 0.10 -4.16 -3.87
CA ARG A 73 1.52 -4.31 -3.57
C ARG A 73 1.92 -5.75 -3.30
N VAL A 74 3.17 -6.07 -3.60
CA VAL A 74 3.78 -7.37 -3.31
C VAL A 74 5.19 -7.19 -2.76
N ALA A 75 5.53 -7.97 -1.73
CA ALA A 75 6.88 -7.98 -1.18
C ALA A 75 7.84 -8.64 -2.17
N VAL A 76 8.95 -7.98 -2.47
CA VAL A 76 9.93 -8.42 -3.48
C VAL A 76 11.36 -8.33 -2.97
N THR A 77 12.25 -9.06 -3.63
CA THR A 77 13.70 -8.96 -3.48
C THR A 77 14.36 -8.78 -4.84
N TRP A 78 15.55 -8.20 -4.87
CA TRP A 78 16.42 -8.11 -6.05
C TRP A 78 17.87 -8.09 -5.61
N ASP A 79 18.81 -8.32 -6.52
CA ASP A 79 20.24 -8.19 -6.25
C ASP A 79 20.75 -6.84 -6.78
N GLU A 80 21.51 -6.14 -5.95
CA GLU A 80 22.12 -4.85 -6.26
C GLU A 80 23.47 -4.77 -5.55
N ASP A 81 24.52 -4.43 -6.29
CA ASP A 81 25.91 -4.31 -5.80
C ASP A 81 26.39 -5.55 -5.00
N GLY A 82 26.00 -6.75 -5.45
CA GLY A 82 26.36 -8.01 -4.80
C GLY A 82 25.59 -8.30 -3.50
N SER A 83 24.59 -7.48 -3.16
CA SER A 83 23.73 -7.67 -1.99
C SER A 83 22.28 -7.91 -2.40
N THR A 84 21.59 -8.84 -1.73
CA THR A 84 20.15 -8.98 -1.90
C THR A 84 19.44 -7.89 -1.10
N ARG A 85 18.66 -7.09 -1.82
CA ARG A 85 17.79 -6.04 -1.29
C ARG A 85 16.36 -6.56 -1.19
N GLU A 86 15.57 -5.88 -0.37
CA GLU A 86 14.15 -6.14 -0.21
C GLU A 86 13.35 -4.84 -0.29
N GLY A 87 12.08 -4.99 -0.66
CA GLY A 87 11.18 -3.86 -0.85
C GLY A 87 9.80 -4.32 -1.25
N VAL A 88 9.04 -3.39 -1.81
CA VAL A 88 7.67 -3.63 -2.25
C VAL A 88 7.50 -3.13 -3.68
N PHE A 89 7.01 -3.99 -4.55
CA PHE A 89 6.53 -3.59 -5.87
C PHE A 89 5.07 -3.19 -5.78
N ILE A 90 4.72 -2.03 -6.33
CA ILE A 90 3.39 -1.43 -6.29
C ILE A 90 2.91 -1.31 -7.73
N SER A 91 2.01 -2.20 -8.12
CA SER A 91 1.46 -2.27 -9.47
C SER A 91 0.42 -1.18 -9.73
N ARG A 92 -0.27 -0.72 -8.68
CA ARG A 92 -1.33 0.28 -8.78
C ARG A 92 -1.53 1.04 -7.47
N ARG A 93 -1.89 2.31 -7.60
CA ARG A 93 -2.35 3.17 -6.50
C ARG A 93 -3.69 3.80 -6.85
N ASP A 94 -4.55 3.91 -5.84
CA ASP A 94 -5.83 4.56 -5.94
C ASP A 94 -6.01 5.54 -4.78
N THR A 95 -6.74 6.64 -5.02
CA THR A 95 -6.97 7.70 -4.04
C THR A 95 -8.38 8.26 -4.12
N GLY A 96 -8.98 8.54 -2.97
CA GLY A 96 -10.26 9.24 -2.86
C GLY A 96 -10.16 10.76 -3.00
N SER A 97 -8.95 11.30 -3.17
CA SER A 97 -8.75 12.73 -3.35
C SER A 97 -8.65 13.08 -4.84
N ARG A 98 -9.65 13.81 -5.34
CA ARG A 98 -9.63 14.39 -6.70
C ARG A 98 -8.42 15.30 -6.91
N ILE A 99 -7.96 16.00 -5.86
CA ILE A 99 -6.79 16.89 -5.91
C ILE A 99 -5.51 16.06 -6.05
N ALA A 100 -5.36 14.97 -5.28
CA ALA A 100 -4.20 14.09 -5.39
C ALA A 100 -4.13 13.39 -6.76
N HIS A 101 -5.28 12.97 -7.30
CA HIS A 101 -5.39 12.43 -8.65
C HIS A 101 -4.96 13.44 -9.73
N LEU A 102 -5.50 14.67 -9.69
CA LEU A 102 -5.18 15.73 -10.66
C LEU A 102 -3.74 16.24 -10.56
N ALA A 103 -3.11 16.13 -9.38
CA ALA A 103 -1.72 16.54 -9.18
C ALA A 103 -0.70 15.58 -9.81
N GLY A 104 -1.11 14.40 -10.30
CA GLY A 104 -0.33 13.54 -11.22
C GLY A 104 1.13 13.32 -10.81
N GLY A 105 1.41 12.98 -9.56
CA GLY A 105 2.80 12.74 -9.12
C GLY A 105 3.53 13.97 -8.54
N ARG A 106 3.00 15.19 -8.71
CA ARG A 106 3.71 16.45 -8.38
C ARG A 106 3.70 16.79 -6.89
N ILE A 107 2.66 16.36 -6.17
CA ILE A 107 2.52 16.56 -4.71
C ILE A 107 2.72 15.22 -3.96
N PHE A 108 2.37 14.10 -4.60
CA PHE A 108 2.53 12.76 -4.05
C PHE A 108 3.27 11.88 -5.04
N PRO A 109 4.31 11.13 -4.63
CA PRO A 109 5.01 10.23 -5.54
C PRO A 109 4.08 9.14 -6.08
N GLY A 110 4.23 8.83 -7.38
CA GLY A 110 3.47 7.82 -8.11
C GLY A 110 2.24 8.37 -8.83
N GLU A 111 1.74 7.59 -9.78
CA GLU A 111 0.46 7.85 -10.43
C GLU A 111 -0.67 7.22 -9.62
N HIS A 112 -1.74 7.97 -9.41
CA HIS A 112 -2.88 7.54 -8.61
C HIS A 112 -4.12 7.58 -9.48
N HIS A 113 -4.89 6.50 -9.47
CA HIS A 113 -6.23 6.47 -10.04
C HIS A 113 -7.24 7.02 -9.04
N HIS A 114 -8.24 7.75 -9.51
CA HIS A 114 -9.32 8.17 -8.63
C HIS A 114 -10.23 6.97 -8.30
N ALA A 115 -10.66 6.89 -7.04
CA ALA A 115 -11.57 5.86 -6.57
C ALA A 115 -12.48 6.39 -5.46
N SER A 116 -13.69 5.84 -5.37
CA SER A 116 -14.61 6.07 -4.25
C SER A 116 -14.31 5.10 -3.11
N PHE A 117 -14.45 5.58 -1.86
CA PHE A 117 -14.26 4.79 -0.65
C PHE A 117 -15.47 4.96 0.27
N ALA A 118 -15.96 3.85 0.82
CA ALA A 118 -16.92 3.82 1.91
C ALA A 118 -16.31 3.05 3.07
N VAL A 119 -16.16 3.71 4.23
CA VAL A 119 -15.51 3.13 5.41
C VAL A 119 -16.45 3.25 6.59
N THR A 120 -16.60 2.15 7.32
CA THR A 120 -17.28 2.10 8.62
C THR A 120 -16.31 1.46 9.61
N GLU A 121 -16.04 2.14 10.71
CA GLU A 121 -15.07 1.71 11.72
C GLU A 121 -15.69 1.89 13.10
N SER A 122 -15.47 0.90 13.96
CA SER A 122 -15.80 0.93 15.38
C SER A 122 -14.58 0.47 16.20
N GLU A 123 -14.72 0.40 17.52
CA GLU A 123 -13.64 -0.11 18.39
C GLU A 123 -13.33 -1.60 18.18
N SER A 124 -14.23 -2.35 17.53
CA SER A 124 -14.10 -3.80 17.35
C SER A 124 -14.16 -4.26 15.90
N GLU A 125 -14.61 -3.42 14.98
CA GLU A 125 -14.90 -3.82 13.60
C GLU A 125 -14.47 -2.77 12.59
N ILE A 126 -14.15 -3.25 11.38
CA ILE A 126 -13.90 -2.42 10.22
C ILE A 126 -14.56 -3.01 8.99
N SER A 127 -15.27 -2.17 8.27
CA SER A 127 -15.74 -2.42 6.91
C SER A 127 -15.21 -1.33 5.98
N LEU A 128 -14.66 -1.74 4.84
CA LEU A 128 -14.14 -0.84 3.82
C LEU A 128 -14.51 -1.38 2.44
N ALA A 129 -15.17 -0.55 1.65
CA ALA A 129 -15.39 -0.77 0.23
C ALA A 129 -14.68 0.31 -0.59
N MET A 130 -14.11 -0.10 -1.72
CA MET A 130 -13.52 0.82 -2.69
C MET A 130 -13.90 0.40 -4.12
N LYS A 131 -14.22 1.39 -4.95
CA LYS A 131 -14.46 1.24 -6.39
C LYS A 131 -13.67 2.28 -7.16
N SER A 132 -12.78 1.83 -8.06
CA SER A 132 -12.04 2.73 -8.94
C SER A 132 -12.93 3.26 -10.07
N ASP A 133 -12.68 4.49 -10.50
CA ASP A 133 -13.47 5.14 -11.56
C ASP A 133 -13.30 4.46 -12.92
N ASP A 134 -12.14 3.83 -13.16
CA ASP A 134 -11.86 3.03 -14.35
C ASP A 134 -12.45 1.60 -14.30
N ALA A 135 -13.20 1.28 -13.24
CA ALA A 135 -13.81 -0.02 -12.98
C ALA A 135 -12.85 -1.23 -12.95
N LYS A 136 -11.53 -1.00 -12.92
CA LYS A 136 -10.52 -2.07 -12.86
C LYS A 136 -10.39 -2.70 -11.48
N VAL A 137 -10.77 -1.96 -10.43
CA VAL A 137 -10.68 -2.40 -9.04
C VAL A 137 -12.00 -2.18 -8.33
N ASN A 138 -12.53 -3.26 -7.77
CA ASN A 138 -13.63 -3.26 -6.82
C ASN A 138 -13.23 -4.18 -5.68
N LEU A 139 -13.17 -3.66 -4.45
CA LEU A 139 -12.75 -4.40 -3.28
C LEU A 139 -13.66 -4.11 -2.10
N GLU A 140 -13.85 -5.12 -1.27
CA GLU A 140 -14.55 -5.04 0.00
C GLU A 140 -13.76 -5.81 1.06
N ILE A 141 -13.63 -5.22 2.24
CA ILE A 141 -12.96 -5.82 3.38
C ILE A 141 -13.85 -5.64 4.59
N ALA A 142 -14.17 -6.74 5.26
CA ALA A 142 -14.77 -6.75 6.57
C ALA A 142 -13.86 -7.52 7.52
N GLY A 143 -13.63 -6.97 8.73
CA GLY A 143 -12.78 -7.60 9.72
C GLY A 143 -13.11 -7.15 11.13
N THR A 144 -12.80 -8.02 12.08
CA THR A 144 -12.89 -7.76 13.52
C THR A 144 -11.49 -7.55 14.08
N ILE A 145 -11.34 -6.63 15.04
CA ILE A 145 -10.09 -6.39 15.75
C ILE A 145 -9.86 -7.53 16.75
N VAL A 146 -8.68 -8.15 16.69
CA VAL A 146 -8.29 -9.29 17.54
C VAL A 146 -6.92 -9.05 18.16
N GLN A 147 -6.69 -9.63 19.34
CA GLN A 147 -5.39 -9.52 20.05
C GLN A 147 -4.34 -10.49 19.51
N GLU A 148 -4.78 -11.62 18.93
CA GLU A 148 -3.91 -12.66 18.43
C GLU A 148 -4.22 -12.98 16.97
N LEU A 149 -3.19 -13.33 16.20
CA LEU A 149 -3.36 -13.78 14.84
C LEU A 149 -4.05 -15.16 14.84
N PRO A 150 -4.97 -15.43 13.89
CA PRO A 150 -5.64 -16.72 13.82
C PRO A 150 -4.63 -17.82 13.48
N ALA A 151 -4.86 -19.05 13.96
CA ALA A 151 -3.96 -20.19 13.75
C ALA A 151 -3.65 -20.49 12.26
N ARG A 152 -4.53 -20.08 11.35
CA ARG A 152 -4.35 -20.20 9.88
C ARG A 152 -3.42 -19.14 9.26
N SER A 153 -2.94 -18.18 10.05
CA SER A 153 -2.01 -17.14 9.62
C SER A 153 -0.68 -17.74 9.18
N ILE A 154 -0.06 -17.17 8.13
CA ILE A 154 1.32 -17.51 7.74
C ILE A 154 2.37 -16.91 8.68
N PHE A 155 1.97 -15.93 9.49
CA PHE A 155 2.81 -15.35 10.53
C PHE A 155 2.40 -15.93 11.87
N SER A 156 3.39 -16.36 12.65
CA SER A 156 3.18 -16.94 13.98
C SER A 156 2.83 -15.89 15.04
N SER A 157 3.07 -14.61 14.78
CA SER A 157 2.75 -13.51 15.68
C SER A 157 2.68 -12.18 14.95
N LEU A 158 2.06 -11.17 15.57
CA LEU A 158 2.06 -9.80 15.06
C LEU A 158 3.49 -9.25 14.89
N ALA A 159 4.39 -9.54 15.83
CA ALA A 159 5.78 -9.11 15.73
C ALA A 159 6.50 -9.66 14.49
N LYS A 160 6.25 -10.93 14.14
CA LYS A 160 6.80 -11.54 12.91
C LYS A 160 6.21 -10.92 11.66
N ALA A 161 4.91 -10.64 11.65
CA ALA A 161 4.28 -9.91 10.54
C ALA A 161 4.87 -8.51 10.39
N SER A 162 5.01 -7.75 11.49
CA SER A 162 5.59 -6.41 11.50
C SER A 162 7.02 -6.40 10.95
N SER A 163 7.89 -7.30 11.44
CA SER A 163 9.26 -7.42 10.95
C SER A 163 9.33 -7.76 9.46
N PHE A 164 8.43 -8.61 8.96
CA PHE A 164 8.36 -8.92 7.54
C PHE A 164 8.05 -7.69 6.68
N PHE A 165 7.10 -6.84 7.12
CA PHE A 165 6.66 -5.65 6.39
C PHE A 165 7.57 -4.43 6.59
N GLU A 166 8.34 -4.38 7.67
CA GLU A 166 9.31 -3.31 7.96
C GLU A 166 10.40 -3.21 6.88
N GLY A 167 10.89 -4.36 6.42
CA GLY A 167 11.82 -4.46 5.29
C GLY A 167 11.29 -3.89 3.97
N GLY A 168 9.96 -3.72 3.87
CA GLY A 168 9.29 -3.13 2.71
C GLY A 168 9.27 -1.59 2.68
N SER A 169 10.19 -0.93 3.39
CA SER A 169 10.26 0.54 3.47
C SER A 169 10.58 1.22 2.12
N LEU A 170 11.23 0.50 1.21
CA LEU A 170 11.47 0.92 -0.17
C LEU A 170 10.35 0.42 -1.09
N GLY A 171 9.56 1.36 -1.63
CA GLY A 171 8.47 1.07 -2.55
C GLY A 171 8.79 1.47 -3.99
N TYR A 172 8.74 0.51 -4.92
CA TYR A 172 8.84 0.74 -6.36
C TYR A 172 7.45 0.81 -6.96
N SER A 173 7.11 1.90 -7.63
CA SER A 173 5.80 2.07 -8.29
C SER A 173 5.97 2.08 -9.80
N VAL A 174 4.99 1.56 -10.53
CA VAL A 174 4.88 1.82 -11.98
C VAL A 174 4.49 3.29 -12.17
N THR A 175 5.19 4.00 -13.06
CA THR A 175 4.87 5.35 -13.52
C THR A 175 4.85 5.34 -15.04
N SER A 176 3.96 6.12 -15.68
CA SER A 176 3.83 6.20 -17.14
C SER A 176 5.01 6.91 -17.80
N ASP A 177 5.86 7.59 -17.01
CA ASP A 177 7.05 8.27 -17.50
C ASP A 177 8.31 7.57 -16.94
N PRO A 178 9.10 6.90 -17.80
CA PRO A 178 10.42 6.38 -17.43
C PRO A 178 11.52 7.41 -17.64
N GLY A 179 11.25 8.71 -17.57
CA GLY A 179 12.26 9.76 -17.76
C GLY A 179 12.61 10.05 -19.21
#